data_AF-A0A921JZM8-F1
#
_entry.id   AF-A0A921JZM8-F1
#
_cell.length_a   1.000
_cell.length_b   1.000
_cell.length_c   1.000
_cell.angle_alpha   90.00
_cell.angle_beta   90.00
_cell.angle_gamma   90.00
#
_symmetry.space_group_name_H-M   'P 1'
#
loop_
_entity.id
_entity.type
_entity.pdbx_description
1 polymer ?
#
loop_
_entity_poly.entity_id
_entity_poly.type
_entity_poly.pdbx_seq_one_letter_code
_entity_poly.pdbx_strand_id
1 'polypeptide(L)'
;MPNTPELRAEVAGVVAVVDTAREGGAVRHAVWHVAIAPDDAGPRLRGAWIVGEREELSGLIRTRPVWALSADAQSAVADEADYLLDAPATDGAVDAAIAALDNAFAEEKARTGNNWVTPDWSVSARLAGEDQDSEIDGNLDDELRRRVLWHARSLENVAIAWAQSQSQRTSRQGKAGSRDFLLADELGGPHPAPLPLVAR
;
A
#
# COMPACT_ATOMS: atom_id res chain seq x y z
N MET A 1 9.07 4.64 24.23
CA MET A 1 8.76 3.99 22.94
C MET A 1 9.38 4.87 21.87
N PRO A 2 10.28 4.35 21.03
CA PRO A 2 10.83 5.16 19.95
C PRO A 2 9.74 5.37 18.90
N ASN A 3 9.47 6.63 18.55
CA ASN A 3 8.59 7.02 17.47
C ASN A 3 9.17 6.49 16.15
N THR A 4 8.59 5.44 15.60
CA THR A 4 8.81 5.07 14.20
C THR A 4 8.33 6.24 13.35
N PRO A 5 9.16 6.81 12.45
CA PRO A 5 8.74 7.91 11.60
C PRO A 5 7.65 7.38 10.66
N GLU A 6 6.40 7.73 10.94
CA GLU A 6 5.28 7.51 10.02
C GLU A 6 5.62 8.23 8.71
N LEU A 7 5.70 7.44 7.65
CA LEU A 7 5.96 7.92 6.31
C LEU A 7 4.69 8.65 5.85
N ARG A 8 4.62 9.95 6.14
CA ARG A 8 3.52 10.80 5.67
C ARG A 8 3.49 10.72 4.15
N ALA A 9 2.41 10.17 3.61
CA ALA A 9 2.26 9.92 2.17
C ALA A 9 2.23 11.19 1.29
N GLU A 10 2.44 12.39 1.84
CA GLU A 10 2.81 13.57 1.05
C GLU A 10 4.04 13.31 0.16
N VAL A 11 4.86 12.30 0.47
CA VAL A 11 6.04 11.89 -0.31
C VAL A 11 5.78 10.67 -1.22
N ALA A 12 4.70 9.92 -1.04
CA ALA A 12 4.52 8.61 -1.69
C ALA A 12 3.26 8.53 -2.55
N GLY A 13 3.20 9.30 -3.64
CA GLY A 13 2.18 9.08 -4.67
C GLY A 13 2.35 7.72 -5.38
N VAL A 14 3.56 7.16 -5.36
CA VAL A 14 3.95 5.94 -6.07
C VAL A 14 4.89 5.11 -5.21
N VAL A 15 4.65 3.79 -5.15
CA VAL A 15 5.54 2.78 -4.56
C VAL A 15 6.18 1.96 -5.69
N ALA A 16 7.48 1.66 -5.57
CA ALA A 16 8.17 0.74 -6.46
C ALA A 16 8.18 -0.67 -5.85
N VAL A 17 7.51 -1.62 -6.49
CA VAL A 17 7.60 -3.05 -6.15
C VAL A 17 8.76 -3.64 -6.93
N VAL A 18 9.73 -4.23 -6.23
CA VAL A 18 11.00 -4.65 -6.81
C VAL A 18 11.29 -6.09 -6.45
N ASP A 19 11.72 -6.85 -7.45
CA ASP A 19 12.38 -8.13 -7.22
C ASP A 19 13.63 -8.29 -8.08
N THR A 20 14.50 -9.22 -7.69
CA THR A 20 15.78 -9.46 -8.35
C THR A 20 15.97 -10.96 -8.57
N ALA A 21 16.42 -11.32 -9.77
CA ALA A 21 16.84 -12.67 -10.10
C ALA A 21 18.30 -12.66 -10.60
N ARG A 22 19.00 -13.77 -10.37
CA ARG A 22 20.37 -14.00 -10.82
C ARG A 22 20.45 -15.28 -11.63
N GLU A 23 20.96 -15.21 -12.85
CA GLU A 23 21.15 -16.38 -13.70
C GLU A 23 22.46 -16.27 -14.47
N GLY A 24 23.28 -17.33 -14.43
CA GLY A 24 24.52 -17.40 -15.24
C GLY A 24 25.51 -16.26 -15.01
N GLY A 25 25.46 -15.59 -13.85
CA GLY A 25 26.26 -14.40 -13.54
C GLY A 25 25.66 -13.07 -13.96
N ALA A 26 24.54 -13.07 -14.69
CA ALA A 26 23.74 -11.88 -14.98
C ALA A 26 22.74 -11.61 -13.85
N VAL A 27 22.51 -10.32 -13.56
CA VAL A 27 21.49 -9.87 -12.61
C VAL A 27 20.38 -9.18 -13.39
N ARG A 28 19.13 -9.48 -13.03
CA ARG A 28 17.94 -8.82 -13.58
C ARG A 28 17.08 -8.31 -12.43
N HIS A 29 16.61 -7.08 -12.57
CA HIS A 29 15.70 -6.44 -11.65
C HIS A 29 14.37 -6.20 -12.34
N ALA A 30 13.28 -6.66 -11.73
CA ALA A 30 11.93 -6.32 -12.16
C ALA A 30 11.38 -5.24 -11.24
N VAL A 31 10.85 -4.18 -11.85
CA VAL A 31 10.32 -3.01 -11.14
C VAL A 31 8.93 -2.71 -11.67
N TRP A 32 7.95 -2.64 -10.78
CA TRP A 32 6.62 -2.11 -11.05
C TRP A 32 6.35 -0.88 -10.21
N HIS A 33 5.86 0.18 -10.84
CA HIS A 33 5.38 1.36 -10.14
C HIS A 33 3.88 1.26 -9.92
N VAL A 34 3.46 1.43 -8.66
CA VAL A 34 2.05 1.44 -8.25
C VAL A 34 1.72 2.81 -7.68
N ALA A 35 0.82 3.55 -8.34
CA ALA A 35 0.26 4.75 -7.74
C ALA A 35 -0.71 4.37 -6.62
N ILE A 36 -0.54 4.97 -5.45
CA ILE A 36 -1.34 4.67 -4.25
C ILE A 36 -2.09 5.89 -3.71
N ALA A 37 -1.76 7.09 -4.19
CA ALA A 37 -2.45 8.31 -3.79
C ALA A 37 -3.80 8.47 -4.51
N PRO A 38 -4.78 9.11 -3.86
CA PRO A 38 -6.05 9.47 -4.47
C PRO A 38 -5.89 10.73 -5.35
N ASP A 39 -5.04 10.67 -6.38
CA ASP A 39 -5.06 11.67 -7.46
C ASP A 39 -6.34 11.52 -8.30
N ASP A 40 -6.59 12.42 -9.26
CA ASP A 40 -7.79 12.39 -10.11
C ASP A 40 -7.99 11.05 -10.86
N ALA A 41 -6.94 10.24 -10.99
CA ALA A 41 -6.97 8.96 -11.69
C ALA A 41 -6.95 7.73 -10.73
N GLY A 42 -6.86 7.96 -9.41
CA GLY A 42 -6.94 6.94 -8.37
C GLY A 42 -5.78 5.92 -8.37
N PRO A 43 -5.76 4.99 -7.40
CA PRO A 43 -4.72 3.97 -7.32
C PRO A 43 -4.69 3.08 -8.57
N ARG A 44 -3.48 2.88 -9.13
CA ARG A 44 -3.29 2.14 -10.41
C ARG A 44 -1.85 1.71 -10.65
N LEU A 45 -1.65 0.66 -11.44
CA LEU A 45 -0.34 0.39 -12.05
C LEU A 45 0.08 1.53 -13.00
N ARG A 46 1.34 2.00 -12.89
CA ARG A 46 1.88 3.15 -13.65
C ARG A 46 2.95 2.78 -14.67
N GLY A 47 3.73 1.74 -14.42
CA GLY A 47 4.78 1.31 -15.31
C GLY A 47 5.49 0.05 -14.84
N ALA A 48 6.20 -0.59 -15.77
CA ALA A 48 6.84 -1.88 -15.61
C ALA A 48 8.16 -1.91 -16.37
N TRP A 49 9.23 -2.38 -15.73
CA TRP A 49 10.55 -2.46 -16.31
C TRP A 49 11.28 -3.73 -15.89
N ILE A 50 12.14 -4.21 -16.79
CA ILE A 50 13.15 -5.23 -16.51
C ILE A 50 14.49 -4.63 -16.89
N VAL A 51 15.37 -4.47 -15.91
CA VAL A 51 16.66 -3.79 -16.08
C VAL A 51 17.80 -4.69 -15.62
N GLY A 52 18.96 -4.52 -16.22
CA GLY A 52 20.16 -5.30 -15.87
C GLY A 52 21.23 -4.48 -15.15
N GLU A 53 21.24 -3.16 -15.39
CA GLU A 53 22.24 -2.27 -14.82
C GLU A 53 21.73 -1.65 -13.52
N ARG A 54 22.64 -1.44 -12.56
CA ARG A 54 22.29 -0.87 -11.26
C ARG A 54 21.83 0.58 -11.39
N GLU A 55 22.44 1.33 -12.30
CA GLU A 55 22.11 2.72 -12.60
C GLU A 55 20.68 2.88 -13.13
N GLU A 56 20.21 1.91 -13.92
CA GLU A 56 18.82 1.87 -14.40
C GLU A 56 17.85 1.61 -13.25
N LEU A 57 18.17 0.63 -12.38
CA LEU A 57 17.38 0.36 -11.16
C LEU A 57 17.29 1.61 -10.29
N SER A 58 18.43 2.28 -10.05
CA SER A 58 18.52 3.54 -9.29
C SER A 58 17.55 4.58 -9.78
N GLY A 59 17.53 4.83 -11.10
CA GLY A 59 16.66 5.80 -11.72
C GLY A 59 15.17 5.51 -11.50
N LEU A 60 14.81 4.23 -11.40
CA LEU A 60 13.43 3.78 -11.21
C LEU A 60 12.96 3.85 -9.75
N ILE A 61 13.85 3.67 -8.77
CA ILE A 61 13.46 3.61 -7.35
C ILE A 61 13.72 4.90 -6.57
N ARG A 62 14.55 5.81 -7.09
CA ARG A 62 14.91 7.06 -6.41
C ARG A 62 13.67 7.84 -5.96
N THR A 63 13.74 8.42 -4.76
CA THR A 63 12.69 9.24 -4.13
C THR A 63 11.34 8.54 -3.98
N ARG A 64 11.29 7.20 -3.96
CA ARG A 64 10.06 6.42 -3.82
C ARG A 64 10.23 5.40 -2.71
N PRO A 65 9.16 5.10 -1.95
CA PRO A 65 9.15 3.90 -1.12
C PRO A 65 9.29 2.67 -2.00
N VAL A 66 10.05 1.69 -1.51
CA VAL A 66 10.36 0.46 -2.22
C VAL A 66 9.82 -0.73 -1.44
N TRP A 67 9.01 -1.56 -2.09
CA TRP A 67 8.65 -2.88 -1.59
C TRP A 67 9.51 -3.94 -2.27
N ALA A 68 10.58 -4.35 -1.58
CA ALA A 68 11.51 -5.37 -2.06
C ALA A 68 11.05 -6.78 -1.65
N LEU A 69 10.80 -7.64 -2.65
CA LEU A 69 10.12 -8.93 -2.45
C LEU A 69 11.05 -10.07 -2.00
N SER A 70 12.34 -10.00 -2.34
CA SER A 70 13.34 -11.00 -1.98
C SER A 70 14.50 -10.39 -1.21
N ALA A 71 15.32 -11.22 -0.56
CA ALA A 71 16.54 -10.78 0.09
C ALA A 71 17.54 -10.18 -0.90
N ASP A 72 17.61 -10.71 -2.13
CA ASP A 72 18.42 -10.14 -3.20
C ASP A 72 17.92 -8.77 -3.63
N ALA A 73 16.60 -8.59 -3.75
CA ALA A 73 16.01 -7.29 -4.03
C ALA A 73 16.27 -6.28 -2.90
N GLN A 74 16.14 -6.70 -1.64
CA GLN A 74 16.44 -5.85 -0.48
C GLN A 74 17.90 -5.40 -0.50
N SER A 75 18.83 -6.31 -0.76
CA SER A 75 20.25 -6.00 -0.90
C SER A 75 20.53 -5.06 -2.08
N ALA A 76 19.87 -5.25 -3.22
CA ALA A 76 20.05 -4.43 -4.42
C ALA A 76 19.60 -2.98 -4.23
N VAL A 77 18.59 -2.73 -3.39
CA VAL A 77 18.02 -1.40 -3.18
C VAL A 77 18.45 -0.75 -1.85
N ALA A 78 19.15 -1.47 -0.98
CA ALA A 78 19.44 -1.05 0.41
C ALA A 78 20.12 0.33 0.51
N ASP A 79 21.04 0.63 -0.41
CA ASP A 79 21.81 1.88 -0.37
C ASP A 79 21.07 3.07 -0.97
N GLU A 80 19.95 2.84 -1.67
CA GLU A 80 19.31 3.81 -2.56
C GLU A 80 17.83 4.07 -2.26
N ALA A 81 17.16 3.10 -1.63
CA ALA A 81 15.78 3.26 -1.20
C ALA A 81 15.73 4.12 0.06
N ASP A 82 15.12 5.31 -0.05
CA ASP A 82 14.87 6.18 1.11
C ASP A 82 13.99 5.48 2.16
N TYR A 83 13.10 4.59 1.71
CA TYR A 83 12.18 3.85 2.57
C TYR A 83 11.94 2.45 2.02
N LEU A 84 12.23 1.43 2.83
CA LEU A 84 11.89 0.04 2.54
C LEU A 84 10.57 -0.32 3.22
N LEU A 85 9.57 -0.72 2.44
CA LEU A 85 8.25 -1.06 2.95
C LEU A 85 8.27 -2.37 3.74
N ASP A 86 7.66 -2.35 4.92
CA ASP A 86 7.30 -3.54 5.68
C ASP A 86 5.85 -3.93 5.37
N ALA A 87 5.67 -4.96 4.52
CA ALA A 87 4.35 -5.41 4.13
C ALA A 87 3.50 -5.93 5.32
N PRO A 88 4.00 -6.84 6.19
CA PRO A 88 3.27 -7.25 7.40
C PRO A 88 2.90 -6.08 8.33
N ALA A 89 3.82 -5.15 8.58
CA ALA A 89 3.52 -4.02 9.45
C ALA A 89 2.54 -3.03 8.80
N THR A 90 2.57 -2.89 7.46
CA THR A 90 1.60 -2.11 6.69
C THR A 90 0.20 -2.74 6.77
N ASP A 91 0.08 -4.07 6.60
CA ASP A 91 -1.20 -4.76 6.78
C ASP A 91 -1.75 -4.55 8.21
N GLY A 92 -0.89 -4.64 9.23
CA GLY A 92 -1.25 -4.35 10.62
C GLY A 92 -1.67 -2.90 10.87
N ALA A 93 -1.04 -1.93 10.20
CA ALA A 93 -1.43 -0.53 10.29
C ALA A 93 -2.79 -0.26 9.62
N VAL A 94 -3.08 -0.92 8.49
CA VAL A 94 -4.41 -0.89 7.86
C VAL A 94 -5.47 -1.47 8.81
N ASP A 95 -5.19 -2.61 9.44
CA ASP A 95 -6.12 -3.22 10.40
C ASP A 95 -6.39 -2.32 11.62
N ALA A 96 -5.35 -1.72 12.18
CA ALA A 96 -5.48 -0.81 13.30
C ALA A 96 -6.35 0.42 12.93
N ALA A 97 -6.17 0.96 11.72
CA ALA A 97 -6.95 2.09 11.26
C ALA A 97 -8.42 1.72 11.02
N ILE A 98 -8.71 0.55 10.43
CA ILE A 98 -10.08 0.05 10.25
C ILE A 98 -10.75 -0.16 11.62
N ALA A 99 -10.05 -0.78 12.57
CA ALA A 99 -10.56 -1.00 13.92
C ALA A 99 -10.89 0.33 14.63
N ALA A 100 -10.09 1.38 14.43
CA ALA A 100 -10.38 2.71 14.97
C ALA A 100 -11.69 3.29 14.40
N LEU A 101 -11.93 3.14 13.09
CA LEU A 101 -13.19 3.56 12.46
C LEU A 101 -14.39 2.79 12.98
N ASP A 102 -14.27 1.48 13.14
CA ASP A 102 -15.33 0.63 13.70
C ASP A 102 -15.65 0.99 15.16
N ASN A 103 -14.62 1.20 15.98
CA ASN A 103 -14.80 1.59 17.38
C ASN A 103 -15.51 2.95 17.48
N ALA A 104 -15.06 3.95 16.73
CA ALA A 104 -15.70 5.26 16.71
C ALA A 104 -17.17 5.18 16.27
N PHE A 105 -17.48 4.35 15.28
CA PHE A 105 -18.85 4.13 14.82
C PHE A 105 -19.71 3.43 15.88
N ALA A 106 -19.16 2.43 16.56
CA ALA A 106 -19.86 1.70 17.62
C ALA A 106 -20.15 2.59 18.83
N GLU A 107 -19.18 3.40 19.26
CA GLU A 107 -19.31 4.36 20.35
C GLU A 107 -20.40 5.40 20.05
N GLU A 108 -20.39 5.96 18.85
CA GLU A 108 -21.39 6.95 18.44
C GLU A 108 -22.80 6.35 18.33
N LYS A 109 -22.90 5.11 17.84
CA LYS A 109 -24.16 4.38 17.77
C LYS A 109 -24.73 4.11 19.17
N ALA A 110 -23.87 3.72 20.12
CA ALA A 110 -24.25 3.54 21.51
C ALA A 110 -24.68 4.85 22.18
N ARG A 111 -23.98 5.95 21.89
CA ARG A 111 -24.26 7.29 22.45
C ARG A 111 -25.58 7.88 21.96
N THR A 112 -25.89 7.73 20.67
CA THR A 112 -27.07 8.37 20.05
C THR A 112 -28.30 7.49 20.03
N GLY A 113 -28.14 6.16 20.15
CA GLY A 113 -29.24 5.20 19.95
C GLY A 113 -29.74 5.13 18.51
N ASN A 114 -29.03 5.74 17.56
CA ASN A 114 -29.42 5.75 16.15
C ASN A 114 -29.24 4.36 15.52
N ASN A 115 -30.21 3.95 14.69
CA ASN A 115 -30.12 2.67 13.97
C ASN A 115 -29.32 2.79 12.66
N TRP A 116 -28.13 3.40 12.72
CA TRP A 116 -27.28 3.51 11.54
C TRP A 116 -26.72 2.13 11.14
N VAL A 117 -26.64 1.92 9.83
CA VAL A 117 -25.93 0.80 9.21
C VAL A 117 -24.44 1.12 9.25
N THR A 118 -23.66 0.20 9.85
CA THR A 118 -22.21 0.25 9.86
C THR A 118 -21.69 0.20 8.43
N PRO A 119 -20.85 1.16 8.00
CA PRO A 119 -20.22 1.11 6.69
C PRO A 119 -19.29 -0.10 6.56
N ASP A 120 -19.07 -0.54 5.33
CA ASP A 120 -18.12 -1.60 5.06
C ASP A 120 -16.74 -0.97 4.82
N TRP A 121 -15.90 -1.01 5.84
CA TRP A 121 -14.53 -0.51 5.80
C TRP A 121 -13.53 -1.53 5.25
N SER A 122 -13.98 -2.74 4.90
CA SER A 122 -13.10 -3.89 4.73
C SER A 122 -12.08 -3.69 3.61
N VAL A 123 -10.82 -3.95 3.95
CA VAL A 123 -9.72 -4.11 3.00
C VAL A 123 -9.37 -5.59 3.02
N SER A 124 -9.95 -6.34 2.08
CA SER A 124 -9.77 -7.79 2.00
C SER A 124 -8.43 -8.19 1.35
N ALA A 125 -7.89 -7.34 0.48
CA ALA A 125 -6.56 -7.51 -0.09
C ALA A 125 -5.48 -7.31 0.99
N ARG A 126 -4.39 -8.06 0.89
CA ARG A 126 -3.26 -8.00 1.84
C ARG A 126 -1.94 -8.00 1.11
N LEU A 127 -0.96 -7.26 1.63
CA LEU A 127 0.38 -7.19 1.06
C LEU A 127 1.20 -8.43 1.40
N ALA A 128 1.12 -8.90 2.65
CA ALA A 128 1.86 -10.06 3.14
C ALA A 128 1.22 -11.41 2.74
N GLY A 129 0.27 -11.42 1.80
CA GLY A 129 -0.31 -12.65 1.29
C GLY A 129 0.71 -13.49 0.50
N GLU A 130 0.55 -14.81 0.56
CA GLU A 130 1.33 -15.74 -0.26
C GLU A 130 0.88 -15.70 -1.72
N ASP A 131 1.82 -15.82 -2.66
CA ASP A 131 1.52 -16.07 -4.07
C ASP A 131 0.89 -17.47 -4.19
N GLN A 132 -0.42 -17.52 -4.40
CA GLN A 132 -1.17 -18.78 -4.40
C GLN A 132 -1.12 -19.54 -5.74
N ASP A 133 -0.48 -18.99 -6.79
CA ASP A 133 -0.61 -19.50 -8.17
C ASP A 133 0.69 -20.08 -8.79
N SER A 134 1.71 -20.42 -8.00
CA SER A 134 3.03 -20.78 -8.57
C SER A 134 3.29 -22.30 -8.72
N GLU A 135 2.51 -22.99 -9.56
CA GLU A 135 2.98 -24.21 -10.27
C GLU A 135 3.03 -23.93 -11.77
N ILE A 136 4.14 -23.40 -12.28
CA ILE A 136 4.35 -23.21 -13.73
C ILE A 136 5.81 -23.47 -14.12
N ASP A 137 5.98 -24.31 -15.13
CA ASP A 137 7.22 -24.60 -15.85
C ASP A 137 7.48 -23.47 -16.88
N GLY A 138 8.45 -22.57 -16.63
CA GLY A 138 8.71 -21.39 -17.46
C GLY A 138 10.10 -20.76 -17.23
N ASN A 139 10.51 -19.82 -18.11
CA ASN A 139 11.81 -19.13 -18.00
C ASN A 139 11.83 -18.14 -16.80
N LEU A 140 13.00 -17.94 -16.19
CA LEU A 140 13.20 -17.13 -14.98
C LEU A 140 12.71 -15.69 -15.11
N ASP A 141 12.89 -15.07 -16.28
CA ASP A 141 12.37 -13.72 -16.55
C ASP A 141 10.85 -13.64 -16.44
N ASP A 142 10.13 -14.70 -16.84
CA ASP A 142 8.67 -14.74 -16.75
C ASP A 142 8.20 -15.00 -15.32
N GLU A 143 8.95 -15.78 -14.55
CA GLU A 143 8.69 -15.98 -13.12
C GLU A 143 8.92 -14.68 -12.33
N LEU A 144 10.06 -14.00 -12.57
CA LEU A 144 10.39 -12.72 -11.95
C LEU A 144 9.33 -11.66 -12.24
N ARG A 145 8.91 -11.53 -13.51
CA ARG A 145 7.82 -10.62 -13.92
C ARG A 145 6.51 -10.96 -13.24
N ARG A 146 6.14 -12.25 -13.18
CA ARG A 146 4.88 -12.69 -12.59
C ARG A 146 4.83 -12.35 -11.10
N ARG A 147 5.89 -12.67 -10.36
CA ARG A 147 5.97 -12.38 -8.92
C ARG A 147 5.84 -10.89 -8.65
N VAL A 148 6.62 -10.04 -9.34
CA VAL A 148 6.52 -8.58 -9.16
C VAL A 148 5.14 -8.06 -9.55
N LEU A 149 4.57 -8.53 -10.66
CA LEU A 149 3.23 -8.11 -11.09
C LEU A 149 2.16 -8.51 -10.09
N TRP A 150 2.21 -9.73 -9.55
CA TRP A 150 1.25 -10.21 -8.54
C TRP A 150 1.27 -9.31 -7.30
N HIS A 151 2.45 -9.03 -6.74
CA HIS A 151 2.57 -8.16 -5.58
C HIS A 151 2.19 -6.71 -5.91
N ALA A 152 2.51 -6.20 -7.10
CA ALA A 152 2.07 -4.89 -7.55
C ALA A 152 0.54 -4.78 -7.65
N ARG A 153 -0.14 -5.85 -8.11
CA ARG A 153 -1.61 -5.95 -8.10
C ARG A 153 -2.16 -6.03 -6.68
N SER A 154 -1.51 -6.77 -5.78
CA SER A 154 -1.90 -6.82 -4.37
C SER A 154 -1.85 -5.43 -3.73
N LEU A 155 -0.78 -4.66 -3.98
CA LEU A 155 -0.67 -3.28 -3.50
C LEU A 155 -1.73 -2.35 -4.11
N GLU A 156 -1.96 -2.45 -5.41
CA GLU A 156 -3.02 -1.70 -6.09
C GLU A 156 -4.39 -1.99 -5.47
N ASN A 157 -4.73 -3.26 -5.25
CA ASN A 157 -6.00 -3.67 -4.65
C ASN A 157 -6.17 -3.15 -3.22
N VAL A 158 -5.11 -3.21 -2.40
CA VAL A 158 -5.09 -2.61 -1.06
C VAL A 158 -5.34 -1.11 -1.12
N ALA A 159 -4.65 -0.40 -2.02
CA ALA A 159 -4.81 1.05 -2.18
C ALA A 159 -6.22 1.43 -2.68
N ILE A 160 -6.81 0.67 -3.60
CA ILE A 160 -8.18 0.87 -4.08
C ILE A 160 -9.18 0.69 -2.93
N ALA A 161 -9.07 -0.43 -2.20
CA ALA A 161 -9.97 -0.72 -1.08
C ALA A 161 -9.85 0.35 0.02
N TRP A 162 -8.63 0.77 0.35
CA TRP A 162 -8.40 1.86 1.28
C TRP A 162 -9.04 3.18 0.82
N ALA A 163 -8.85 3.56 -0.44
CA ALA A 163 -9.46 4.77 -1.00
C ALA A 163 -11.00 4.72 -0.95
N GLN A 164 -11.59 3.54 -1.15
CA GLN A 164 -13.04 3.33 -0.99
C GLN A 164 -13.48 3.53 0.47
N SER A 165 -12.77 2.94 1.43
CA SER A 165 -13.05 3.12 2.88
C SER A 165 -12.95 4.59 3.29
N GLN A 166 -11.92 5.29 2.82
CA GLN A 166 -11.76 6.73 3.08
C GLN A 166 -12.85 7.58 2.43
N SER A 167 -13.27 7.25 1.20
CA SER A 167 -14.39 7.91 0.53
C SER A 167 -15.69 7.73 1.33
N GLN A 168 -15.96 6.53 1.84
CA GLN A 168 -17.11 6.27 2.72
C GLN A 168 -17.04 7.07 4.02
N ARG A 169 -15.84 7.19 4.61
CA ARG A 169 -15.59 7.93 5.85
C ARG A 169 -15.88 9.42 5.69
N THR A 170 -15.37 10.02 4.61
CA THR A 170 -15.55 11.45 4.31
C THR A 170 -16.91 11.75 3.67
N SER A 171 -17.67 10.73 3.27
CA SER A 171 -19.00 10.92 2.71
C SER A 171 -19.98 11.49 3.75
N ARG A 172 -20.91 12.34 3.30
CA ARG A 172 -21.99 12.96 4.11
C ARG A 172 -21.54 14.03 5.13
N GLN A 173 -20.37 14.62 4.94
CA GLN A 173 -19.98 15.85 5.63
C GLN A 173 -21.06 16.94 5.48
N GLY A 174 -21.43 17.60 6.58
CA GLY A 174 -22.30 18.78 6.57
C GLY A 174 -23.78 18.56 6.26
N LYS A 175 -24.29 17.32 6.35
CA LYS A 175 -25.73 17.00 6.19
C LYS A 175 -26.42 16.74 7.54
N ALA A 176 -27.74 16.91 7.63
CA ALA A 176 -28.49 16.47 8.82
C ALA A 176 -28.30 14.95 9.02
N GLY A 177 -27.85 14.53 10.21
CA GLY A 177 -27.35 13.16 10.44
C GLY A 177 -25.94 12.92 9.90
N SER A 178 -25.10 13.97 9.89
CA SER A 178 -23.69 13.90 9.48
C SER A 178 -22.91 12.96 10.38
N ARG A 179 -21.91 12.31 9.79
CA ARG A 179 -20.97 11.45 10.50
C ARG A 179 -19.70 12.23 10.84
N ASP A 180 -19.85 13.46 11.33
CA ASP A 180 -18.71 14.36 11.54
C ASP A 180 -17.74 13.82 12.60
N PHE A 181 -18.20 12.93 13.49
CA PHE A 181 -17.33 12.17 14.40
C PHE A 181 -16.28 11.30 13.69
N LEU A 182 -16.56 10.86 12.45
CA LEU A 182 -15.59 10.13 11.61
C LEU A 182 -14.54 11.05 10.98
N LEU A 183 -14.71 12.37 11.11
CA LEU A 183 -13.80 13.40 10.59
C LEU A 183 -12.89 13.95 11.69
N ALA A 184 -12.87 13.34 12.88
CA ALA A 184 -11.96 13.70 13.94
C ALA A 184 -10.50 13.56 13.46
N ASP A 185 -9.60 14.41 13.98
CA ASP A 185 -8.20 14.46 13.53
C ASP A 185 -7.49 13.13 13.77
N GLU A 186 -7.81 12.42 14.85
CA GLU A 186 -7.31 11.08 15.15
C GLU A 186 -7.74 10.00 14.13
N LEU A 187 -8.77 10.26 13.33
CA LEU A 187 -9.25 9.39 12.25
C LEU A 187 -8.83 9.89 10.85
N GLY A 188 -7.94 10.89 10.79
CA GLY A 188 -7.42 11.45 9.54
C GLY A 188 -8.13 12.72 9.06
N GLY A 189 -8.97 13.34 9.89
CA GLY A 189 -9.53 14.67 9.61
C GLY A 189 -10.56 14.70 8.47
N PRO A 190 -10.83 15.88 7.87
CA PRO A 190 -11.88 16.05 6.88
C PRO A 190 -11.52 15.55 5.46
N HIS A 191 -10.28 15.15 5.22
CA HIS A 191 -9.79 14.70 3.92
C HIS A 191 -9.52 13.19 3.93
N PRO A 192 -9.60 12.49 2.78
CA PRO A 192 -9.21 11.09 2.68
C PRO A 192 -7.80 10.89 3.25
N ALA A 193 -7.67 10.00 4.23
CA ALA A 193 -6.38 9.70 4.82
C ALA A 193 -5.55 8.88 3.81
N PRO A 194 -4.24 9.08 3.72
CA PRO A 194 -3.41 8.25 2.86
C PRO A 194 -3.36 6.79 3.36
N LEU A 195 -2.97 5.87 2.47
CA LEU A 195 -2.72 4.48 2.85
C LEU A 195 -1.61 4.44 3.92
N PRO A 196 -1.82 3.79 5.08
CA PRO A 196 -0.86 3.82 6.18
C PRO A 196 0.32 2.86 5.91
N LEU A 197 1.25 3.31 5.06
CA LEU A 197 2.47 2.59 4.76
C LEU A 197 3.43 2.59 5.95
N VAL A 198 4.02 1.44 6.26
CA VAL A 198 5.04 1.30 7.30
C VAL A 198 6.38 0.97 6.67
N ALA A 199 7.41 1.75 6.97
CA ALA A 199 8.78 1.50 6.55
C ALA A 199 9.57 0.77 7.66
N ARG A 200 10.59 0.02 7.24
CA ARG A 200 11.58 -0.64 8.10
C ARG A 200 12.71 0.29 8.51
#